data_AF-A0A7G2TNU4-F1
#
_entry.id   AF-A0A7G2TNU4-F1
#
_cell.length_a   1.000
_cell.length_b   1.000
_cell.length_c   1.000
_cell.angle_alpha   90.00
_cell.angle_beta   90.00
_cell.angle_gamma   90.00
#
_symmetry.space_group_name_H-M   'P 1'
#
loop_
_entity.id
_entity.type
_entity.pdbx_description
1 polymer ?
#
loop_
_entity_poly.entity_id
_entity_poly.type
_entity_poly.pdbx_seq_one_letter_code
_entity_poly.pdbx_strand_id
1 'polypeptide(L)'
;MNEEGAETESLVGLIDQLIEPVPPAPVPLVPQTWGWVALAVLFAALALWGIWLGQRRRMANAYRRAALAELDRASTTAELAAVLRRAALAAFPRAEVASLTGADWTDFLSRTARSHFPDTAGEELRRAPYRDPGAAPSPELRRAAEHWLKTHRAAPVAPARELAA
;
A
#
# COMPACT_ATOMS: atom_id res chain seq x y z
N MET A 1 -74.42 65.03 5.70
CA MET A 1 -73.09 64.95 6.33
C MET A 1 -72.89 63.47 6.56
N ASN A 2 -72.08 62.87 5.69
CA ASN A 2 -72.11 61.46 5.33
C ASN A 2 -71.09 60.70 6.18
N GLU A 3 -71.51 59.77 7.04
CA GLU A 3 -70.60 58.90 7.81
C GLU A 3 -71.27 57.54 8.13
N GLU A 4 -71.92 56.86 7.17
CA GLU A 4 -72.44 55.49 7.35
C GLU A 4 -71.81 54.46 6.38
N GLY A 5 -70.82 54.86 5.57
CA GLY A 5 -70.14 53.98 4.59
C GLY A 5 -68.70 53.60 4.93
N ALA A 6 -68.09 54.16 5.99
CA ALA A 6 -66.64 54.09 6.19
C ALA A 6 -66.15 52.91 7.05
N GLU A 7 -67.02 52.22 7.81
CA GLU A 7 -66.56 51.09 8.65
C GLU A 7 -66.34 49.79 7.88
N THR A 8 -66.99 49.61 6.72
CA THR A 8 -66.71 48.48 5.81
C THR A 8 -65.43 48.69 4.99
N GLU A 9 -64.89 49.91 4.96
CA GLU A 9 -63.58 50.26 4.38
C GLU A 9 -62.51 50.40 5.49
N SER A 10 -62.78 49.85 6.67
CA SER A 10 -61.78 49.72 7.72
C SER A 10 -60.69 48.75 7.27
N LEU A 11 -59.42 49.18 7.37
CA LEU A 11 -58.24 48.33 7.11
C LEU A 11 -58.28 47.00 7.89
N VAL A 12 -59.00 46.97 9.00
CA VAL A 12 -59.24 45.77 9.80
C VAL A 12 -60.18 44.79 9.09
N GLY A 13 -61.22 45.29 8.41
CA GLY A 13 -62.13 44.45 7.61
C GLY A 13 -61.44 43.82 6.39
N LEU A 14 -60.40 44.47 5.85
CA LEU A 14 -59.57 43.91 4.77
C LEU A 14 -58.64 42.80 5.24
N ILE A 15 -58.25 42.80 6.52
CA ILE A 15 -57.42 41.74 7.11
C ILE A 15 -58.23 40.45 7.27
N ASP A 16 -59.49 40.56 7.70
CA ASP A 16 -60.39 39.40 7.85
C ASP A 16 -60.84 38.78 6.52
N GLN A 17 -60.68 39.52 5.40
CA GLN A 17 -60.95 39.01 4.05
C GLN A 17 -59.74 38.29 3.41
N LEU A 18 -58.61 38.22 4.11
CA LEU A 18 -57.41 37.60 3.58
C LEU A 18 -57.54 36.07 3.63
N ILE A 19 -57.62 35.45 2.46
CA ILE A 19 -57.60 33.99 2.32
C ILE A 19 -56.22 33.48 2.71
N GLU A 20 -56.17 32.64 3.75
CA GLU A 20 -54.93 32.03 4.22
C GLU A 20 -54.39 31.07 3.15
N PRO A 21 -53.16 31.30 2.62
CA PRO A 21 -52.62 30.47 1.57
C PRO A 21 -52.33 29.06 2.12
N VAL A 22 -52.68 28.03 1.35
CA VAL A 22 -52.33 26.64 1.68
C VAL A 22 -50.82 26.56 1.88
N PRO A 23 -50.32 26.02 3.02
CA PRO A 23 -48.90 25.96 3.29
C PRO A 23 -48.19 25.19 2.17
N PRO A 24 -47.06 25.70 1.64
CA PRO A 24 -46.34 25.01 0.59
C PRO A 24 -45.90 23.64 1.11
N ALA A 25 -46.00 22.61 0.26
CA ALA A 25 -45.46 21.30 0.57
C ALA A 25 -43.99 21.44 1.00
N PRO A 26 -43.55 20.74 2.06
CA PRO A 26 -42.21 20.91 2.61
C PRO A 26 -41.17 20.63 1.52
N VAL A 27 -40.48 21.69 1.10
CA VAL A 27 -39.36 21.58 0.17
C VAL A 27 -38.22 20.86 0.90
N PRO A 28 -37.73 19.73 0.39
CA PRO A 28 -36.60 19.05 0.99
C PRO A 28 -35.37 19.97 0.94
N LEU A 29 -34.99 20.50 2.10
CA LEU A 29 -33.79 21.32 2.31
C LEU A 29 -32.50 20.48 2.33
N VAL A 30 -32.60 19.18 2.07
CA VAL A 30 -31.42 18.34 1.87
C VAL A 30 -30.90 18.60 0.45
N PRO A 31 -29.65 19.04 0.28
CA PRO A 31 -29.09 19.15 -1.06
C PRO A 31 -28.94 17.72 -1.59
N GLN A 32 -29.89 17.28 -2.42
CA GLN A 32 -29.84 16.03 -3.19
C GLN A 32 -28.80 16.16 -4.32
N THR A 33 -27.63 16.65 -3.97
CA THR A 33 -26.51 16.85 -4.88
C THR A 33 -25.64 15.63 -4.79
N TRP A 34 -25.29 15.11 -5.96
CA TRP A 34 -24.36 13.97 -6.11
C TRP A 34 -22.99 14.25 -5.47
N GLY A 35 -22.73 15.47 -5.00
CA GLY A 35 -21.52 15.88 -4.29
C GLY A 35 -21.22 15.07 -3.03
N TRP A 36 -22.22 14.68 -2.24
CA TRP A 36 -21.97 13.82 -1.06
C TRP A 36 -21.54 12.41 -1.45
N VAL A 37 -22.14 11.86 -2.50
CA VAL A 37 -21.74 10.56 -3.06
C VAL A 37 -20.33 10.67 -3.64
N ALA A 38 -20.04 11.71 -4.40
CA ALA A 38 -18.70 11.97 -4.93
C ALA A 38 -17.66 12.13 -3.81
N LEU A 39 -18.01 12.82 -2.72
CA LEU A 39 -17.15 12.99 -1.55
C LEU A 39 -16.91 11.66 -0.82
N ALA A 40 -17.95 10.85 -0.62
CA ALA A 40 -17.83 9.52 -0.03
C ALA A 40 -16.94 8.61 -0.88
N VAL A 41 -17.11 8.62 -2.20
CA VAL A 41 -16.25 7.87 -3.14
C VAL A 41 -14.81 8.35 -3.07
N LEU A 42 -14.58 9.66 -3.03
CA LEU A 42 -13.24 10.23 -2.90
C LEU A 42 -12.56 9.78 -1.60
N PHE A 43 -13.26 9.85 -0.47
CA PHE A 43 -12.75 9.38 0.82
C PHE A 43 -12.49 7.88 0.81
N ALA A 44 -13.38 7.08 0.22
CA ALA A 44 -13.18 5.64 0.07
C ALA A 44 -11.94 5.32 -0.78
N ALA A 45 -11.74 6.03 -1.89
CA ALA A 45 -10.57 5.86 -2.74
C ALA A 45 -9.27 6.24 -2.01
N LEU A 46 -9.26 7.36 -1.26
CA LEU A 46 -8.12 7.77 -0.43
C LEU A 46 -7.84 6.76 0.69
N ALA A 47 -8.88 6.24 1.35
CA ALA A 47 -8.73 5.23 2.39
C ALA A 47 -8.15 3.93 1.81
N LEU A 48 -8.68 3.45 0.68
CA LEU A 48 -8.15 2.28 -0.03
C LEU A 48 -6.70 2.48 -0.46
N TRP A 49 -6.36 3.66 -0.98
CA TRP A 49 -4.99 4.00 -1.34
C TRP A 49 -4.06 4.02 -0.11
N GLY A 50 -4.49 4.67 0.97
CA GLY A 50 -3.75 4.70 2.23
C GLY A 50 -3.54 3.31 2.84
N ILE A 51 -4.58 2.47 2.83
CA ILE A 51 -4.52 1.08 3.26
C ILE A 51 -3.56 0.29 2.37
N TRP A 52 -3.65 0.42 1.06
CA TRP A 52 -2.77 -0.27 0.11
C TRP A 52 -1.31 0.13 0.32
N LEU A 53 -1.03 1.43 0.47
CA LEU A 53 0.31 1.95 0.71
C LEU A 53 0.83 1.50 2.09
N GLY A 54 -0.03 1.51 3.10
CA GLY A 54 0.26 1.05 4.45
C GLY A 54 0.53 -0.46 4.51
N GLN A 55 -0.26 -1.27 3.83
CA GLN A 55 -0.02 -2.71 3.70
C GLN A 55 1.27 -2.98 2.93
N ARG A 56 1.53 -2.26 1.84
CA ARG A 56 2.78 -2.38 1.09
C ARG A 56 4.00 -2.03 1.95
N ARG A 57 3.90 -0.99 2.78
CA ARG A 57 4.92 -0.61 3.78
C ARG A 57 5.05 -1.63 4.92
N ARG A 58 3.93 -2.17 5.41
CA ARG A 58 3.93 -3.20 6.46
C ARG A 58 4.51 -4.51 5.97
N MET A 59 4.15 -4.96 4.76
CA MET A 59 4.77 -6.10 4.10
C MET A 59 6.27 -5.84 3.93
N ALA A 60 6.66 -4.65 3.45
CA ALA A 60 8.06 -4.26 3.30
C ALA A 60 8.90 -4.37 4.58
N ASN A 61 8.30 -4.11 5.73
CA ASN A 61 8.99 -4.19 7.02
C ASN A 61 8.81 -5.55 7.71
N ALA A 62 7.70 -6.24 7.50
CA ALA A 62 7.40 -7.53 8.12
C ALA A 62 8.30 -8.62 7.55
N TYR A 63 8.46 -8.70 6.22
CA TYR A 63 9.37 -9.69 5.64
C TYR A 63 10.82 -9.42 6.06
N ARG A 64 11.25 -8.15 6.15
CA ARG A 64 12.62 -7.80 6.58
C ARG A 64 12.88 -8.24 8.01
N ARG A 65 11.93 -7.98 8.91
CA ARG A 65 12.02 -8.41 10.31
C ARG A 65 12.01 -9.93 10.44
N ALA A 66 11.15 -10.61 9.70
CA ALA A 66 11.10 -12.07 9.70
C ALA A 66 12.41 -12.67 9.18
N ALA A 67 12.91 -12.16 8.04
CA ALA A 67 14.13 -12.65 7.43
C ALA A 67 15.38 -12.35 8.29
N LEU A 68 15.45 -11.21 8.98
CA LEU A 68 16.53 -10.92 9.94
C LEU A 68 16.48 -11.85 11.15
N ALA A 69 15.29 -12.10 11.71
CA ALA A 69 15.11 -13.02 12.82
C ALA A 69 15.41 -14.48 12.44
N GLU A 70 15.19 -14.85 11.17
CA GLU A 70 15.55 -16.17 10.64
C GLU A 70 17.05 -16.26 10.34
N LEU A 71 17.67 -15.17 9.87
CA LEU A 71 19.12 -15.08 9.68
C LEU A 71 19.89 -15.27 10.99
N ASP A 72 19.41 -14.68 12.09
CA ASP A 72 20.03 -14.85 13.42
C ASP A 72 19.96 -16.29 13.92
N ARG A 73 18.93 -17.04 13.54
CA ARG A 73 18.77 -18.46 13.89
C ARG A 73 19.46 -19.41 12.93
N ALA A 74 19.76 -18.97 11.72
CA ALA A 74 20.42 -19.78 10.71
C ALA A 74 21.82 -20.17 11.20
N SER A 75 22.04 -21.47 11.35
CA SER A 75 23.29 -22.07 11.80
C SER A 75 24.13 -22.60 10.65
N THR A 76 23.50 -22.84 9.49
CA THR A 76 24.14 -23.40 8.30
C THR A 76 24.14 -22.44 7.12
N THR A 77 25.10 -22.61 6.21
CA THR A 77 25.15 -21.88 4.94
C THR A 77 23.89 -22.13 4.11
N ALA A 78 23.34 -23.34 4.15
CA ALA A 78 22.12 -23.72 3.43
C ALA A 78 20.88 -22.97 3.97
N GLU A 79 20.73 -22.88 5.30
CA GLU A 79 19.66 -22.11 5.93
C GLU A 79 19.76 -20.63 5.56
N LEU A 80 20.96 -20.06 5.64
CA LEU A 80 21.20 -18.66 5.28
C LEU A 80 20.86 -18.39 3.80
N ALA A 81 21.25 -19.30 2.89
CA ALA A 81 20.91 -19.20 1.47
C ALA A 81 19.39 -19.29 1.24
N ALA A 82 18.69 -20.16 1.98
CA ALA A 82 17.23 -20.28 1.91
C ALA A 82 16.52 -19.01 2.41
N VAL A 83 17.00 -18.40 3.49
CA VAL A 83 16.51 -17.12 4.02
C VAL A 83 16.66 -16.00 2.99
N LEU A 84 17.85 -15.88 2.38
CA LEU A 84 18.09 -14.89 1.32
C LEU A 84 17.15 -15.10 0.12
N ARG A 85 16.95 -16.35 -0.30
CA ARG A 85 16.07 -16.68 -1.43
C ARG A 85 14.60 -16.37 -1.14
N ARG A 86 14.14 -16.65 0.09
CA ARG A 86 12.79 -16.29 0.54
C ARG A 86 12.62 -14.77 0.64
N ALA A 87 13.62 -14.05 1.13
CA ALA A 87 13.62 -12.60 1.18
C ALA A 87 13.58 -11.96 -0.22
N ALA A 88 14.35 -12.50 -1.18
CA ALA A 88 14.31 -12.05 -2.57
C ALA A 88 12.94 -12.30 -3.22
N LEU A 89 12.34 -13.47 -3.03
CA LEU A 89 10.99 -13.78 -3.53
C LEU A 89 9.89 -12.89 -2.91
N ALA A 90 10.10 -12.38 -1.70
CA ALA A 90 9.19 -11.43 -1.06
C ALA A 90 9.37 -10.00 -1.57
N ALA A 91 10.56 -9.63 -2.04
CA ALA A 91 10.89 -8.28 -2.48
C ALA A 91 10.83 -8.08 -4.01
N PHE A 92 10.87 -9.14 -4.81
CA PHE A 92 10.94 -9.13 -6.27
C PHE A 92 9.96 -10.11 -6.92
N PRO A 93 9.56 -9.90 -8.19
CA PRO A 93 8.67 -10.81 -8.89
C PRO A 93 9.21 -12.23 -8.94
N ARG A 94 8.36 -13.23 -8.63
CA ARG A 94 8.75 -14.65 -8.66
C ARG A 94 9.32 -15.08 -10.01
N ALA A 95 8.80 -14.52 -11.11
CA ALA A 95 9.25 -14.84 -12.46
C ALA A 95 10.74 -14.49 -12.68
N GLU A 96 11.24 -13.41 -12.08
CA GLU A 96 12.63 -12.98 -12.21
C GLU A 96 13.56 -13.74 -11.27
N VAL A 97 13.11 -14.07 -10.05
CA VAL A 97 13.97 -14.69 -9.03
C VAL A 97 14.03 -16.22 -9.16
N ALA A 98 12.94 -16.87 -9.58
CA ALA A 98 12.84 -18.33 -9.57
C ALA A 98 13.80 -19.00 -10.57
N SER A 99 14.11 -18.34 -11.69
CA SER A 99 15.03 -18.84 -12.71
C SER A 99 16.51 -18.65 -12.36
N LEU A 100 16.84 -17.77 -11.40
CA LEU A 100 18.23 -17.44 -11.08
C LEU A 100 18.90 -18.58 -10.31
N THR A 101 20.01 -19.08 -10.84
CA THR A 101 20.82 -20.12 -10.21
C THR A 101 22.32 -19.81 -10.36
N GLY A 102 23.15 -20.34 -9.46
CA GLY A 102 24.60 -20.20 -9.57
C GLY A 102 25.09 -18.74 -9.65
N ALA A 103 25.74 -18.40 -10.76
CA ALA A 103 26.31 -17.07 -11.00
C ALA A 103 25.24 -15.98 -11.18
N ASP A 104 24.11 -16.30 -11.84
CA ASP A 104 23.03 -15.34 -12.05
C ASP A 104 22.41 -14.89 -10.72
N TRP A 105 22.41 -15.79 -9.73
CA TRP A 105 21.96 -15.50 -8.38
C TRP A 105 22.90 -14.53 -7.66
N THR A 106 24.21 -14.72 -7.73
CA THR A 106 25.19 -13.81 -7.10
C THR A 106 25.20 -12.46 -7.79
N ASP A 107 25.08 -12.41 -9.11
CA ASP A 107 25.01 -11.18 -9.89
C ASP A 107 23.73 -10.40 -9.57
N PHE A 108 22.62 -11.09 -9.38
CA PHE A 108 21.39 -10.48 -8.89
C PHE A 108 21.55 -9.86 -7.51
N LEU A 109 22.20 -10.56 -6.57
CA LEU A 109 22.46 -10.02 -5.23
C LEU A 109 23.32 -8.74 -5.32
N SER A 110 24.39 -8.75 -6.11
CA SER A 110 25.24 -7.57 -6.32
C SER A 110 24.50 -6.40 -6.97
N ARG A 111 23.63 -6.65 -7.95
CA ARG A 111 22.84 -5.60 -8.63
C ARG A 111 21.75 -4.99 -7.75
N THR A 112 21.15 -5.78 -6.87
CA THR A 112 20.03 -5.35 -6.01
C THR A 112 20.49 -4.78 -4.67
N ALA A 113 21.73 -5.08 -4.28
CA ALA A 113 22.37 -4.47 -3.15
C ALA A 113 22.60 -2.96 -3.37
N ARG A 114 22.63 -2.20 -2.27
CA ARG A 114 23.04 -0.79 -2.32
C ARG A 114 24.57 -0.65 -2.50
N SER A 115 25.32 -1.67 -2.10
CA SER A 115 26.78 -1.77 -2.12
C SER A 115 27.15 -3.15 -2.68
N HIS A 116 28.34 -3.28 -3.28
CA HIS A 116 28.79 -4.53 -3.88
C HIS A 116 28.69 -5.72 -2.90
N PHE A 117 28.08 -6.83 -3.32
CA PHE A 117 28.07 -8.05 -2.53
C PHE A 117 29.45 -8.74 -2.65
N PRO A 118 30.14 -9.07 -1.55
CA PRO A 118 31.50 -9.63 -1.62
C PRO A 118 31.57 -10.92 -2.44
N ASP A 119 32.55 -11.03 -3.33
CA ASP A 119 32.73 -12.20 -4.21
C ASP A 119 33.00 -13.49 -3.42
N THR A 120 33.70 -13.38 -2.28
CA THR A 120 33.98 -14.51 -1.37
C THR A 120 32.69 -15.11 -0.79
N ALA A 121 31.78 -14.24 -0.35
CA ALA A 121 30.45 -14.63 0.14
C ALA A 121 29.57 -15.17 -1.00
N GLY A 122 29.66 -14.59 -2.19
CA GLY A 122 28.99 -15.09 -3.39
C GLY A 122 29.44 -16.50 -3.73
N GLU A 123 30.74 -16.75 -3.68
CA GLU A 123 31.31 -18.08 -3.96
C GLU A 123 30.92 -19.12 -2.91
N GLU A 124 30.84 -18.73 -1.65
CA GLU A 124 30.35 -19.59 -0.59
C GLU A 124 28.89 -20.01 -0.82
N LEU A 125 28.03 -19.08 -1.27
CA LEU A 125 26.64 -19.38 -1.64
C LEU A 125 26.55 -20.29 -2.87
N ARG A 126 27.41 -20.11 -3.88
CA ARG A 126 27.44 -20.99 -5.06
C ARG A 126 27.85 -22.41 -4.70
N ARG A 127 28.77 -22.55 -3.75
CA ARG A 127 29.25 -23.85 -3.27
C ARG A 127 28.34 -24.47 -2.20
N ALA A 128 27.41 -23.71 -1.61
CA ALA A 128 26.53 -24.20 -0.56
C ALA A 128 25.77 -25.51 -0.91
N PRO A 129 25.22 -25.71 -2.12
CA PRO A 129 24.58 -26.97 -2.50
C PRO A 129 25.54 -28.15 -2.62
N TYR A 130 26.83 -27.88 -2.81
CA TYR A 130 27.90 -28.87 -2.99
C TYR A 130 28.74 -29.07 -1.72
N ARG A 131 28.49 -28.26 -0.67
CA ARG A 131 29.13 -28.37 0.64
C ARG A 131 28.26 -29.19 1.57
N ASP A 132 28.85 -29.62 2.68
CA ASP A 132 28.10 -30.24 3.78
C ASP A 132 26.91 -29.34 4.17
N PRO A 133 25.66 -29.84 4.14
CA PRO A 133 24.48 -29.09 4.57
C PRO A 133 24.60 -28.54 6.00
N GLY A 134 25.43 -29.16 6.84
CA GLY A 134 25.74 -28.72 8.21
C GLY A 134 26.88 -27.71 8.32
N ALA A 135 27.50 -27.29 7.21
CA ALA A 135 28.60 -26.33 7.25
C ALA A 135 28.12 -24.98 7.79
N ALA A 136 28.84 -24.48 8.81
CA ALA A 136 28.59 -23.16 9.37
C ALA A 136 28.93 -22.07 8.35
N PRO A 137 28.10 -21.02 8.22
CA PRO A 137 28.37 -19.91 7.31
C PRO A 137 29.55 -19.10 7.81
N SER A 138 30.37 -18.61 6.89
CA SER A 138 31.45 -17.69 7.26
C SER A 138 30.89 -16.40 7.87
N PRO A 139 31.64 -15.74 8.78
CA PRO A 139 31.25 -14.44 9.32
C PRO A 139 31.07 -13.37 8.23
N GLU A 140 31.82 -13.47 7.13
CA GLU A 140 31.70 -12.58 5.97
C GLU A 140 30.36 -12.76 5.27
N LEU A 141 29.98 -14.01 4.99
CA LEU A 141 28.69 -14.32 4.37
C LEU A 141 27.52 -13.85 5.23
N ARG A 142 27.59 -14.06 6.55
CA ARG A 142 26.56 -13.58 7.48
C ARG A 142 26.40 -12.06 7.42
N ARG A 143 27.51 -11.32 7.49
CA ARG A 143 27.50 -9.85 7.42
C ARG A 143 27.00 -9.35 6.07
N ALA A 144 27.42 -9.98 4.97
CA ALA A 144 26.97 -9.64 3.63
C ALA A 144 25.47 -9.88 3.46
N ALA A 145 24.95 -11.01 3.95
CA ALA A 145 23.53 -11.32 3.95
C ALA A 145 22.71 -10.33 4.79
N GLU A 146 23.16 -10.01 5.99
CA GLU A 146 22.53 -9.03 6.88
C GLU A 146 22.49 -7.64 6.22
N HIS A 147 23.60 -7.21 5.62
CA HIS A 147 23.70 -5.94 4.93
C HIS A 147 22.76 -5.88 3.73
N TRP A 148 22.68 -6.95 2.94
CA TRP A 148 21.76 -7.05 1.81
C TRP A 148 20.30 -7.00 2.28
N LEU A 149 19.92 -7.77 3.30
CA LEU A 149 18.56 -7.74 3.87
C LEU A 149 18.15 -6.34 4.34
N LYS A 150 19.10 -5.56 4.90
CA LYS A 150 18.84 -4.20 5.37
C LYS A 150 18.76 -3.16 4.24
N THR A 151 19.54 -3.33 3.18
CA THR A 151 19.78 -2.26 2.19
C THR A 151 19.25 -2.53 0.79
N HIS A 152 18.77 -3.75 0.49
CA HIS A 152 18.28 -4.08 -0.85
C HIS A 152 17.14 -3.16 -1.28
N ARG A 153 17.19 -2.75 -2.55
CA ARG A 153 16.14 -1.95 -3.17
C ARG A 153 15.08 -2.90 -3.69
N ALA A 154 13.89 -2.90 -3.06
CA ALA A 154 12.75 -3.59 -3.62
C ALA A 154 12.45 -3.04 -5.02
N ALA A 155 12.14 -3.91 -5.97
CA ALA A 155 11.85 -3.49 -7.33
C ALA A 155 10.72 -2.45 -7.33
N PRO A 156 10.83 -1.35 -8.12
CA PRO A 156 9.67 -0.54 -8.41
C PRO A 156 8.66 -1.45 -9.10
N VAL A 157 7.50 -1.67 -8.47
CA VAL A 157 6.38 -2.36 -9.12
C VAL A 157 6.12 -1.59 -10.40
N ALA A 158 6.45 -2.19 -11.55
CA ALA A 158 6.10 -1.66 -12.84
C ALA A 158 4.58 -1.44 -12.81
N PRO A 159 4.08 -0.23 -13.08
CA PRO A 159 2.64 -0.04 -13.17
C PRO A 159 2.14 -0.99 -14.25
N ALA A 160 1.12 -1.78 -13.93
CA ALA A 160 0.37 -2.55 -14.91
C ALA A 160 -0.22 -1.54 -15.91
N ARG A 161 0.53 -1.25 -16.98
CA ARG A 161 0.08 -0.48 -18.12
C ARG A 161 0.16 -1.40 -19.33
N GLU A 162 -0.91 -1.33 -20.12
CA GLU A 162 -1.06 -1.88 -21.47
C GLU A 162 -1.52 -3.35 -21.55
N LEU A 163 -2.74 -3.60 -21.08
CA LEU A 163 -3.66 -4.54 -21.72
C LEU A 163 -5.00 -3.84 -21.96
N ALA A 164 -4.96 -2.83 -22.83
CA ALA A 164 -6.13 -2.25 -23.48
C ALA A 164 -5.63 -1.55 -24.75
N ALA A 165 -5.27 -2.37 -25.75
CA ALA A 165 -5.16 -1.98 -27.15
C ALA A 165 -6.08 -2.90 -27.94
#